data_AF-A0A067FN15-F1
#
_entry.id   AF-A0A067FN15-F1
#
_cell.length_a   1.000
_cell.length_b   1.000
_cell.length_c   1.000
_cell.angle_alpha   90.00
_cell.angle_beta   90.00
_cell.angle_gamma   90.00
#
_symmetry.space_group_name_H-M   'P 1'
#
loop_
_entity.id
_entity.type
_entity.pdbx_description
1 polymer ?
#
loop_
_entity_poly.entity_id
_entity_poly.type
_entity_poly.pdbx_seq_one_letter_code
_entity_poly.pdbx_strand_id
1 'polypeptide(L)'
;MEPVLIESNVNGASEVHNNNNANVDHGWQKVTYAKRQRKTKPGADPSNALVAANGGAGSSGEKNNVFRNLEQQAEERHLRIIGARQAALSAAASESAPARSKHRSDDEYDEDSDADVAAAENGKAEEPKKPKQKKPKKPKITVAEAAAKLDATDLSAFLIDISGTYEDKQDIQMMRFADYFGRAFSGVTASQFPWMKIFRESTVAKMADIPLSQIPDVVYKTSIDWINQRSPEVLGSFVLWCLDSILADVETHNVSSKASKKVVQQASSKSQVAIFVALAMVLRRKPDVLIGVLPALRENAKYQGQDKLPVIVWMIAQASQGELAVGLYSWAHNLLPIVGGKNCNPQSRDIILQLVERILSSPKARTILVNGAVRKGERLVPPSALETLLRLTFPTSSARVKATERFEAIYPTLKEVALAGVPGSKAMKQVSLQILSFAIKFAGESTPDLSNEAAGIFIWCLTQSADCYKHWVSYSHQTLYADTRWFLHFPLWPAM
;
A
#
# COMPACT_ATOMS: atom_id res chain seq x y z
N MET A 1 -9.83 -66.75 50.70
CA MET A 1 -9.08 -67.85 50.08
C MET A 1 -8.24 -67.25 48.98
N GLU A 2 -6.95 -67.48 49.09
CA GLU A 2 -5.88 -67.34 48.09
C GLU A 2 -5.01 -68.61 48.29
N PRO A 3 -4.04 -68.97 47.41
CA PRO A 3 -3.65 -68.38 46.11
C PRO A 3 -3.38 -69.44 45.01
N VAL A 4 -2.68 -69.06 43.92
CA VAL A 4 -1.64 -69.88 43.19
C VAL A 4 -2.13 -71.11 42.35
N LEU A 5 -1.63 -71.48 41.16
CA LEU A 5 -0.66 -70.96 40.14
C LEU A 5 -1.32 -71.20 38.72
N ILE A 6 -0.71 -71.29 37.52
CA ILE A 6 0.68 -71.45 37.01
C ILE A 6 0.91 -70.62 35.71
N GLU A 7 2.03 -70.86 35.03
CA GLU A 7 2.57 -70.20 33.82
C GLU A 7 2.11 -70.96 32.51
N SER A 8 2.47 -70.64 31.25
CA SER A 8 3.65 -69.92 30.72
C SER A 8 3.52 -69.35 29.27
N ASN A 9 4.21 -68.21 29.07
CA ASN A 9 5.03 -67.70 27.93
C ASN A 9 4.85 -68.18 26.46
N VAL A 10 4.92 -67.25 25.47
CA VAL A 10 5.81 -67.31 24.27
C VAL A 10 5.76 -66.03 23.39
N ASN A 11 6.96 -65.49 23.06
CA ASN A 11 7.44 -64.68 21.92
C ASN A 11 6.57 -63.64 21.15
N GLY A 12 7.18 -62.49 20.79
CA GLY A 12 6.67 -61.64 19.70
C GLY A 12 7.18 -60.19 19.63
N ALA A 13 8.50 -59.95 19.55
CA ALA A 13 9.03 -58.59 19.33
C ALA A 13 8.86 -58.12 17.87
N SER A 14 8.63 -56.82 17.66
CA SER A 14 8.53 -56.19 16.33
C SER A 14 9.30 -54.86 16.29
N GLU A 15 10.56 -54.91 15.88
CA GLU A 15 11.31 -53.73 15.48
C GLU A 15 11.06 -53.39 14.01
N VAL A 16 10.80 -52.12 13.70
CA VAL A 16 11.05 -51.54 12.36
C VAL A 16 11.65 -50.17 12.56
N HIS A 17 12.86 -49.95 12.02
CA HIS A 17 13.60 -48.68 12.11
C HIS A 17 14.03 -48.25 10.70
N ASN A 18 14.08 -46.93 10.46
CA ASN A 18 14.72 -46.24 9.32
C ASN A 18 14.50 -46.84 7.90
N ASN A 19 13.75 -46.19 7.01
CA ASN A 19 14.24 -44.96 6.37
C ASN A 19 13.12 -44.29 5.54
N ASN A 20 13.09 -42.96 5.54
CA ASN A 20 12.42 -42.19 4.48
C ASN A 20 13.10 -40.81 4.33
N ASN A 21 14.11 -40.76 3.45
CA ASN A 21 14.81 -39.52 3.11
C ASN A 21 14.76 -39.33 1.59
N ALA A 22 13.63 -38.81 1.10
CA ALA A 22 13.35 -38.60 -0.31
C ALA A 22 13.12 -37.11 -0.58
N ASN A 23 14.18 -36.39 -0.92
CA ASN A 23 14.17 -34.97 -1.25
C ASN A 23 13.39 -34.71 -2.55
N VAL A 24 12.20 -34.11 -2.47
CA VAL A 24 11.41 -33.69 -3.65
C VAL A 24 11.85 -32.29 -4.07
N ASP A 25 12.92 -32.24 -4.86
CA ASP A 25 13.46 -31.00 -5.41
C ASP A 25 12.55 -30.42 -6.50
N HIS A 26 11.97 -29.23 -6.26
CA HIS A 26 11.21 -28.47 -7.26
C HIS A 26 12.15 -27.71 -8.21
N GLY A 27 13.03 -28.46 -8.87
CA GLY A 27 14.03 -27.94 -9.79
C GLY A 27 13.43 -27.34 -11.07
N TRP A 28 13.77 -26.08 -11.36
CA TRP A 28 13.42 -25.43 -12.63
C TRP A 28 14.15 -26.10 -13.80
N GLN A 29 13.43 -26.91 -14.60
CA GLN A 29 14.01 -27.54 -15.78
C GLN A 29 14.37 -26.54 -16.87
N LYS A 30 15.65 -26.57 -17.27
CA LYS A 30 16.25 -25.69 -18.27
C LYS A 30 15.94 -26.16 -19.70
N VAL A 31 14.77 -25.76 -20.22
CA VAL A 31 14.36 -26.07 -21.60
C VAL A 31 15.35 -25.45 -22.61
N THR A 32 16.19 -26.30 -23.20
CA THR A 32 17.27 -25.87 -24.11
C THR A 32 16.84 -26.14 -25.55
N TYR A 33 16.37 -25.10 -26.26
CA TYR A 33 15.98 -25.22 -27.66
C TYR A 33 17.19 -25.42 -28.58
N ALA A 34 17.18 -26.48 -29.39
CA ALA A 34 18.17 -26.70 -30.43
C ALA A 34 18.03 -25.63 -31.55
N LYS A 35 19.15 -24.97 -31.88
CA LYS A 35 19.24 -23.86 -32.84
C LYS A 35 19.06 -24.34 -34.29
N ARG A 36 17.80 -24.55 -34.72
CA ARG A 36 17.47 -25.04 -36.07
C ARG A 36 17.89 -24.04 -37.15
N GLN A 37 18.76 -24.46 -38.07
CA GLN A 37 19.27 -23.59 -39.15
C GLN A 37 18.20 -23.27 -40.20
N ARG A 38 18.33 -22.07 -40.80
CA ARG A 38 17.52 -21.56 -41.90
C ARG A 38 18.05 -22.12 -43.24
N LYS A 39 17.22 -22.86 -43.98
CA LYS A 39 17.41 -23.18 -45.41
C LYS A 39 16.13 -22.87 -46.19
N THR A 40 16.23 -22.68 -47.51
CA THR A 40 15.21 -21.99 -48.32
C THR A 40 14.99 -22.63 -49.69
N LYS A 41 13.71 -22.71 -50.11
CA LYS A 41 13.20 -23.03 -51.47
C LYS A 41 13.50 -24.45 -52.00
N PRO A 42 12.83 -24.89 -53.09
CA PRO A 42 11.64 -24.35 -53.77
C PRO A 42 10.38 -25.21 -53.49
N GLY A 43 9.31 -25.07 -54.29
CA GLY A 43 8.07 -25.86 -54.18
C GLY A 43 7.42 -26.14 -55.54
N ALA A 44 6.33 -26.91 -55.56
CA ALA A 44 5.51 -27.23 -56.74
C ALA A 44 4.04 -27.52 -56.34
N ASP A 45 3.15 -27.53 -57.33
CA ASP A 45 1.69 -27.35 -57.26
C ASP A 45 0.83 -28.64 -57.00
N PRO A 46 -0.52 -28.56 -56.87
CA PRO A 46 -1.34 -29.54 -56.13
C PRO A 46 -2.25 -30.44 -56.99
N SER A 47 -3.00 -31.36 -56.34
CA SER A 47 -4.30 -31.88 -56.86
C SER A 47 -5.17 -32.57 -55.78
N ASN A 48 -6.49 -32.50 -55.96
CA ASN A 48 -7.62 -33.23 -55.32
C ASN A 48 -7.81 -33.10 -53.77
N ALA A 49 -8.93 -32.65 -53.16
CA ALA A 49 -10.40 -32.69 -53.44
C ALA A 49 -11.07 -34.05 -53.09
N LEU A 50 -12.27 -34.17 -52.49
CA LEU A 50 -13.32 -33.25 -51.97
C LEU A 50 -13.62 -33.58 -50.45
N VAL A 51 -14.63 -33.12 -49.67
CA VAL A 51 -16.09 -32.87 -49.83
C VAL A 51 -16.61 -31.90 -48.74
N ALA A 52 -17.22 -30.79 -49.20
CA ALA A 52 -18.59 -30.27 -48.96
C ALA A 52 -19.27 -30.31 -47.55
N ALA A 53 -20.18 -29.38 -47.18
CA ALA A 53 -20.74 -28.20 -47.88
C ALA A 53 -21.33 -27.12 -46.95
N ASN A 54 -21.57 -25.93 -47.52
CA ASN A 54 -22.27 -24.74 -46.99
C ASN A 54 -21.51 -23.90 -45.93
N GLY A 55 -21.78 -22.60 -45.77
CA GLY A 55 -22.60 -21.66 -46.57
C GLY A 55 -23.04 -20.43 -45.76
N GLY A 56 -23.21 -19.22 -46.32
CA GLY A 56 -22.92 -18.76 -47.69
C GLY A 56 -23.02 -17.22 -47.84
N ALA A 57 -22.55 -16.70 -48.99
CA ALA A 57 -22.61 -15.31 -49.50
C ALA A 57 -22.07 -14.14 -48.62
N GLY A 58 -21.18 -13.24 -49.08
CA GLY A 58 -20.30 -13.24 -50.26
C GLY A 58 -20.26 -11.91 -51.03
N SER A 59 -19.05 -11.33 -51.23
CA SER A 59 -18.70 -10.46 -52.38
C SER A 59 -17.19 -10.16 -52.44
N SER A 60 -16.71 -9.79 -53.64
CA SER A 60 -15.49 -9.02 -53.97
C SER A 60 -14.21 -9.23 -53.13
N GLY A 61 -13.19 -9.82 -53.76
CA GLY A 61 -11.88 -10.03 -53.11
C GLY A 61 -10.93 -8.83 -53.19
N GLU A 62 -10.45 -8.38 -52.05
CA GLU A 62 -9.19 -7.63 -51.93
C GLU A 62 -8.43 -8.12 -50.68
N LYS A 63 -7.12 -8.36 -50.78
CA LYS A 63 -6.28 -8.71 -49.61
C LYS A 63 -5.95 -7.45 -48.82
N ASN A 64 -6.95 -6.94 -48.10
CA ASN A 64 -6.81 -5.77 -47.25
C ASN A 64 -5.87 -6.05 -46.07
N ASN A 65 -4.59 -5.73 -46.26
CA ASN A 65 -3.58 -5.72 -45.21
C ASN A 65 -3.93 -4.62 -44.20
N VAL A 66 -4.73 -4.96 -43.18
CA VAL A 66 -5.23 -4.07 -42.11
C VAL A 66 -4.12 -3.21 -41.49
N PHE A 67 -2.89 -3.75 -41.42
CA PHE A 67 -1.72 -3.08 -40.84
C PHE A 67 -1.03 -2.06 -41.77
N ARG A 68 -1.37 -1.98 -43.07
CA ARG A 68 -0.67 -1.12 -44.04
C ARG A 68 -0.74 0.37 -43.68
N ASN A 69 -1.90 0.84 -43.22
CA ASN A 69 -2.05 2.21 -42.71
C ASN A 69 -1.20 2.46 -41.43
N LEU A 70 -1.07 1.44 -40.58
CA LEU A 70 -0.29 1.52 -39.34
C LEU A 70 1.21 1.60 -39.64
N GLU A 71 1.67 0.82 -40.63
CA GLU A 71 3.05 0.79 -41.11
C GLU A 71 3.43 2.10 -41.81
N GLN A 72 2.56 2.63 -42.68
CA GLN A 72 2.76 3.96 -43.28
C GLN A 72 2.81 5.09 -42.23
N GLN A 73 1.96 5.06 -41.19
CA GLN A 73 2.05 6.03 -40.09
C GLN A 73 3.30 5.88 -39.22
N ALA A 74 3.91 4.68 -39.17
CA ALA A 74 5.19 4.45 -38.52
C ALA A 74 6.36 5.01 -39.36
N GLU A 75 6.38 4.73 -40.67
CA GLU A 75 7.36 5.26 -41.61
C GLU A 75 7.31 6.80 -41.68
N GLU A 76 6.12 7.39 -41.80
CA GLU A 76 5.96 8.85 -41.88
C GLU A 76 6.40 9.54 -40.58
N ARG A 77 6.07 8.95 -39.41
CA ARG A 77 6.55 9.43 -38.11
C ARG A 77 8.08 9.33 -38.00
N HIS A 78 8.69 8.26 -38.52
CA HIS A 78 10.14 8.08 -38.53
C HIS A 78 10.84 9.10 -39.45
N LEU A 79 10.33 9.32 -40.66
CA LEU A 79 10.80 10.35 -41.59
C LEU A 79 10.67 11.75 -40.98
N ARG A 80 9.55 12.07 -40.30
CA ARG A 80 9.32 13.36 -39.63
C ARG A 80 10.33 13.60 -38.49
N ILE A 81 10.71 12.55 -37.75
CA ILE A 81 11.76 12.62 -36.71
C ILE A 81 13.15 12.86 -37.33
N ILE A 82 13.48 12.19 -38.44
CA ILE A 82 14.75 12.40 -39.16
C ILE A 82 14.81 13.84 -39.70
N GLY A 83 13.76 14.29 -40.39
CA GLY A 83 13.67 15.64 -40.95
C GLY A 83 13.79 16.73 -39.88
N ALA A 84 13.08 16.60 -38.75
CA ALA A 84 13.20 17.55 -37.64
C ALA A 84 14.62 17.59 -37.04
N ARG A 85 15.27 16.42 -36.89
CA ARG A 85 16.66 16.34 -36.42
C ARG A 85 17.65 16.95 -37.42
N GLN A 86 17.42 16.77 -38.71
CA GLN A 86 18.28 17.29 -39.77
C GLN A 86 18.12 18.81 -39.94
N ALA A 87 16.88 19.32 -39.81
CA ALA A 87 16.59 20.75 -39.77
C ALA A 87 17.23 21.45 -38.55
N ALA A 88 17.19 20.83 -37.37
CA ALA A 88 17.87 21.33 -36.18
C ALA A 88 19.39 21.38 -36.34
N LEU A 89 19.98 20.39 -37.03
CA LEU A 89 21.41 20.38 -37.36
C LEU A 89 21.80 21.45 -38.38
N SER A 90 20.94 21.75 -39.38
CA SER A 90 21.21 22.86 -40.31
C SER A 90 21.03 24.23 -39.66
N ALA A 91 20.04 24.41 -38.78
CA ALA A 91 19.85 25.67 -38.05
C ALA A 91 21.06 25.99 -37.14
N ALA A 92 21.58 24.98 -36.44
CA ALA A 92 22.81 25.09 -35.64
C ALA A 92 24.08 25.33 -36.47
N ALA A 93 24.04 25.14 -37.80
CA ALA A 93 25.15 25.43 -38.71
C ALA A 93 25.07 26.84 -39.36
N SER A 94 23.91 27.50 -39.31
CA SER A 94 23.72 28.86 -39.85
C SER A 94 24.08 29.99 -38.88
N GLU A 95 24.20 29.74 -37.58
CA GLU A 95 24.46 30.75 -36.55
C GLU A 95 25.87 30.67 -35.91
N SER A 96 26.96 30.75 -36.70
CA SER A 96 28.27 31.22 -36.17
C SER A 96 29.38 31.43 -37.24
N ALA A 97 29.56 32.69 -37.68
CA ALA A 97 30.83 33.23 -38.20
C ALA A 97 30.70 34.78 -38.30
N PRO A 98 31.79 35.59 -38.25
CA PRO A 98 33.22 35.29 -38.10
C PRO A 98 33.75 35.79 -36.70
N ALA A 99 35.05 35.95 -36.36
CA ALA A 99 36.31 35.93 -37.12
C ALA A 99 37.59 35.57 -36.31
N ARG A 100 38.44 34.70 -36.88
CA ARG A 100 39.88 34.89 -37.18
C ARG A 100 40.87 35.51 -36.14
N SER A 101 41.58 34.65 -35.40
CA SER A 101 43.06 34.67 -35.18
C SER A 101 43.52 33.27 -34.70
N LYS A 102 44.61 32.59 -35.08
CA LYS A 102 46.01 32.84 -35.53
C LYS A 102 47.02 32.55 -34.38
N HIS A 103 48.07 31.75 -34.68
CA HIS A 103 48.98 31.02 -33.75
C HIS A 103 48.28 29.87 -32.98
N ARG A 104 48.76 28.60 -32.98
CA ARG A 104 50.08 27.95 -32.78
C ARG A 104 50.52 27.89 -31.32
N SER A 105 50.66 26.65 -30.82
CA SER A 105 51.56 26.29 -29.72
C SER A 105 53.00 26.20 -30.24
N ASP A 106 53.97 26.43 -29.36
CA ASP A 106 54.79 25.38 -28.75
C ASP A 106 55.46 26.01 -27.50
N ASP A 107 55.85 25.18 -26.51
CA ASP A 107 56.97 25.38 -25.56
C ASP A 107 56.97 26.63 -24.62
N GLU A 108 57.55 26.65 -23.42
CA GLU A 108 58.32 25.65 -22.63
C GLU A 108 58.33 26.04 -21.12
N TYR A 109 58.59 25.06 -20.24
CA TYR A 109 59.16 25.14 -18.87
C TYR A 109 58.59 26.06 -17.74
N ASP A 110 59.25 25.90 -16.58
CA ASP A 110 59.18 26.51 -15.23
C ASP A 110 57.83 26.44 -14.47
N GLU A 111 57.68 25.79 -13.30
CA GLU A 111 58.51 25.68 -12.07
C GLU A 111 58.36 26.88 -11.10
N ASP A 112 57.67 26.67 -9.96
CA ASP A 112 58.21 26.89 -8.59
C ASP A 112 57.17 26.47 -7.50
N SER A 113 57.55 26.57 -6.22
CA SER A 113 56.73 26.61 -4.99
C SER A 113 56.29 25.29 -4.32
N ASP A 114 57.27 24.45 -3.98
CA ASP A 114 57.71 24.16 -2.60
C ASP A 114 56.75 23.73 -1.45
N ALA A 115 57.31 22.96 -0.49
CA ALA A 115 56.79 22.48 0.81
C ALA A 115 55.52 21.58 0.81
N ASP A 116 55.43 20.47 1.56
CA ASP A 116 56.03 20.19 2.87
C ASP A 116 56.41 18.69 3.07
N VAL A 117 57.21 18.34 4.09
CA VAL A 117 57.95 17.04 4.16
C VAL A 117 57.65 16.17 5.40
N ALA A 118 57.10 14.96 5.19
CA ALA A 118 57.27 13.74 6.03
C ALA A 118 56.70 12.52 5.26
N ALA A 119 57.49 11.53 4.82
CA ALA A 119 58.08 10.43 5.60
C ALA A 119 57.03 9.44 6.20
N ALA A 120 57.01 8.13 5.89
CA ALA A 120 57.93 7.34 5.05
C ALA A 120 57.29 6.08 4.40
N GLU A 121 57.79 5.77 3.21
CA GLU A 121 58.16 4.43 2.69
C GLU A 121 57.42 3.15 3.15
N ASN A 122 56.70 2.49 2.23
CA ASN A 122 57.28 1.36 1.48
C ASN A 122 56.44 1.01 0.23
N GLY A 123 57.05 0.36 -0.78
CA GLY A 123 56.53 0.35 -2.15
C GLY A 123 56.05 -0.99 -2.73
N LYS A 124 55.15 -0.92 -3.72
CA LYS A 124 55.02 -1.86 -4.85
C LYS A 124 54.24 -1.22 -6.00
N ALA A 125 54.60 -1.56 -7.24
CA ALA A 125 54.10 -0.91 -8.44
C ALA A 125 52.75 -1.48 -8.92
N GLU A 126 51.86 -0.61 -9.39
CA GLU A 126 50.75 -0.93 -10.29
C GLU A 126 50.63 0.15 -11.39
N GLU A 127 50.03 -0.23 -12.52
CA GLU A 127 49.94 0.57 -13.74
C GLU A 127 49.03 1.82 -13.63
N PRO A 128 49.27 2.88 -14.43
CA PRO A 128 48.51 4.13 -14.36
C PRO A 128 47.05 3.99 -14.83
N LYS A 129 46.16 3.68 -13.89
CA LYS A 129 44.70 3.71 -14.07
C LYS A 129 44.24 5.14 -14.36
N LYS A 130 43.97 5.44 -15.64
CA LYS A 130 43.47 6.73 -16.15
C LYS A 130 42.43 7.36 -15.20
N PRO A 131 42.61 8.62 -14.75
CA PRO A 131 41.70 9.25 -13.81
C PRO A 131 40.31 9.39 -14.43
N LYS A 132 39.31 8.74 -13.83
CA LYS A 132 37.90 8.95 -14.19
C LYS A 132 37.54 10.41 -13.89
N GLN A 133 37.28 11.19 -14.94
CA GLN A 133 36.68 12.52 -14.79
C GLN A 133 35.49 12.43 -13.84
N LYS A 134 35.53 13.24 -12.77
CA LYS A 134 34.40 13.40 -11.85
C LYS A 134 33.25 14.02 -12.67
N LYS A 135 32.27 13.21 -13.09
CA LYS A 135 31.05 13.71 -13.74
C LYS A 135 30.50 14.87 -12.91
N PRO A 136 30.10 16.00 -13.52
CA PRO A 136 29.57 17.13 -12.77
C PRO A 136 28.42 16.64 -11.88
N LYS A 137 28.47 17.02 -10.60
CA LYS A 137 27.41 16.66 -9.65
C LYS A 137 26.10 17.24 -10.19
N LYS A 138 25.14 16.38 -10.54
CA LYS A 138 23.79 16.83 -10.89
C LYS A 138 23.28 17.76 -9.78
N PRO A 139 22.62 18.88 -10.10
CA PRO A 139 22.08 19.77 -9.07
C PRO A 139 21.16 18.99 -8.14
N LYS A 140 21.37 19.14 -6.82
CA LYS A 140 20.62 18.45 -5.78
C LYS A 140 19.26 19.13 -5.57
N ILE A 141 18.37 19.06 -6.55
CA ILE A 141 17.03 19.66 -6.43
C ILE A 141 16.25 18.89 -5.36
N THR A 142 15.91 19.60 -4.27
CA THR A 142 15.06 19.13 -3.18
C THR A 142 13.58 19.10 -3.59
N VAL A 143 12.73 18.45 -2.79
CA VAL A 143 11.27 18.51 -2.99
C VAL A 143 10.77 19.95 -2.90
N ALA A 144 11.27 20.74 -1.94
CA ALA A 144 10.88 22.14 -1.77
C ALA A 144 11.24 23.02 -2.97
N GLU A 145 12.48 22.95 -3.48
CA GLU A 145 12.93 23.74 -4.64
C GLU A 145 12.25 23.35 -5.97
N ALA A 146 11.70 22.14 -6.05
CA ALA A 146 10.87 21.72 -7.18
C ALA A 146 9.41 22.18 -6.99
N ALA A 147 8.85 22.06 -5.79
CA ALA A 147 7.49 22.46 -5.50
C ALA A 147 7.28 23.99 -5.55
N ALA A 148 8.29 24.78 -5.15
CA ALA A 148 8.30 26.24 -5.27
C ALA A 148 8.32 26.76 -6.72
N LYS A 149 8.40 25.86 -7.72
CA LYS A 149 8.31 26.17 -9.17
C LYS A 149 7.00 25.72 -9.79
N LEU A 150 6.08 25.14 -9.00
CA LEU A 150 4.73 24.85 -9.44
C LEU A 150 3.94 26.16 -9.50
N ASP A 151 3.46 26.53 -10.68
CA ASP A 151 2.52 27.64 -10.83
C ASP A 151 1.07 27.14 -10.85
N ALA A 152 0.18 27.89 -10.20
CA ALA A 152 -1.23 27.55 -10.12
C ALA A 152 -2.00 27.90 -11.41
N THR A 153 -1.52 28.85 -12.21
CA THR A 153 -2.15 29.24 -13.49
C THR A 153 -1.81 28.23 -14.59
N ASP A 154 -0.53 27.85 -14.72
CA ASP A 154 -0.05 26.76 -15.58
C ASP A 154 -0.75 25.43 -15.26
N LEU A 155 -0.84 25.05 -13.97
CA LEU A 155 -1.63 23.89 -13.55
C LEU A 155 -3.09 24.04 -13.95
N SER A 156 -3.72 25.20 -13.72
CA SER A 156 -5.14 25.38 -14.05
C SER A 156 -5.40 25.30 -15.56
N ALA A 157 -4.50 25.84 -16.40
CA ALA A 157 -4.57 25.73 -17.84
C ALA A 157 -4.40 24.26 -18.31
N PHE A 158 -3.43 23.54 -17.75
CA PHE A 158 -3.22 22.12 -18.02
C PHE A 158 -4.43 21.27 -17.60
N LEU A 159 -5.05 21.55 -16.45
CA LEU A 159 -6.25 20.85 -15.98
C LEU A 159 -7.44 21.06 -16.91
N ILE A 160 -7.60 22.25 -17.49
CA ILE A 160 -8.63 22.55 -18.50
C ILE A 160 -8.33 21.77 -19.80
N ASP A 161 -7.09 21.83 -20.30
CA ASP A 161 -6.66 21.11 -21.51
C ASP A 161 -6.91 19.60 -21.43
N ILE A 162 -6.49 18.93 -20.33
CA ILE A 162 -6.72 17.48 -20.18
C ILE A 162 -8.20 17.15 -19.96
N SER A 163 -8.99 18.07 -19.40
CA SER A 163 -10.43 17.85 -19.20
C SER A 163 -11.17 17.88 -20.53
N GLY A 164 -10.81 18.77 -21.47
CA GLY A 164 -11.36 18.78 -22.83
C GLY A 164 -10.80 17.65 -23.70
N THR A 165 -9.47 17.48 -23.73
CA THR A 165 -8.79 16.46 -24.56
C THR A 165 -9.17 15.02 -24.19
N TYR A 166 -9.61 14.79 -22.95
CA TYR A 166 -9.96 13.45 -22.45
C TYR A 166 -11.33 13.43 -21.73
N GLU A 167 -12.32 14.19 -22.22
CA GLU A 167 -13.63 14.42 -21.57
C GLU A 167 -14.26 13.18 -20.91
N ASP A 168 -14.57 12.14 -21.69
CA ASP A 168 -15.16 10.88 -21.20
C ASP A 168 -14.18 9.94 -20.45
N LYS A 169 -12.89 10.30 -20.35
CA LYS A 169 -11.79 9.38 -20.00
C LYS A 169 -11.09 9.83 -18.72
N GLN A 170 -11.85 9.92 -17.63
CA GLN A 170 -11.36 10.43 -16.34
C GLN A 170 -10.16 9.65 -15.77
N ASP A 171 -10.02 8.34 -16.03
CA ASP A 171 -8.81 7.58 -15.66
C ASP A 171 -7.54 8.14 -16.33
N ILE A 172 -7.65 8.55 -17.60
CA ILE A 172 -6.56 9.19 -18.34
C ILE A 172 -6.32 10.59 -17.80
N GLN A 173 -7.36 11.35 -17.48
CA GLN A 173 -7.22 12.65 -16.82
C GLN A 173 -6.44 12.52 -15.50
N MET A 174 -6.75 11.51 -14.67
CA MET A 174 -6.05 11.28 -13.40
C MET A 174 -4.59 10.82 -13.59
N MET A 175 -4.30 9.98 -14.58
CA MET A 175 -2.90 9.67 -14.95
C MET A 175 -2.15 10.90 -15.47
N ARG A 176 -2.81 11.79 -16.24
CA ARG A 176 -2.23 13.05 -16.71
C ARG A 176 -1.98 14.06 -15.59
N PHE A 177 -2.86 14.11 -14.60
CA PHE A 177 -2.66 14.87 -13.38
C PHE A 177 -1.40 14.39 -12.61
N ALA A 178 -1.18 13.08 -12.53
CA ALA A 178 0.08 12.54 -11.99
C ALA A 178 1.31 12.85 -12.87
N ASP A 179 1.19 12.77 -14.21
CA ASP A 179 2.25 13.17 -15.16
C ASP A 179 2.73 14.61 -14.93
N TYR A 180 1.83 15.54 -14.61
CA TYR A 180 2.16 16.96 -14.39
C TYR A 180 3.17 17.12 -13.23
N PHE A 181 2.83 16.60 -12.05
CA PHE A 181 3.75 16.57 -10.91
C PHE A 181 4.98 15.70 -11.21
N GLY A 182 4.83 14.64 -12.01
CA GLY A 182 5.94 13.80 -12.48
C GLY A 182 6.99 14.59 -13.27
N ARG A 183 6.56 15.57 -14.08
CA ARG A 183 7.43 16.51 -14.81
C ARG A 183 8.07 17.52 -13.86
N ALA A 184 7.28 18.20 -13.03
CA ALA A 184 7.78 19.23 -12.11
C ALA A 184 8.83 18.68 -11.12
N PHE A 185 8.58 17.51 -10.56
CA PHE A 185 9.50 16.81 -9.64
C PHE A 185 10.55 15.94 -10.34
N SER A 186 10.66 15.95 -11.68
CA SER A 186 11.58 15.07 -12.42
C SER A 186 13.08 15.31 -12.13
N GLY A 187 13.42 16.47 -11.56
CA GLY A 187 14.75 16.79 -11.05
C GLY A 187 15.08 16.25 -9.66
N VAL A 188 14.07 15.86 -8.87
CA VAL A 188 14.25 15.35 -7.50
C VAL A 188 14.80 13.94 -7.54
N THR A 189 15.95 13.73 -6.90
CA THR A 189 16.59 12.40 -6.81
C THR A 189 16.10 11.63 -5.59
N ALA A 190 16.14 10.29 -5.62
CA ALA A 190 15.68 9.45 -4.51
C ALA A 190 16.39 9.74 -3.16
N SER A 191 17.58 10.32 -3.17
CA SER A 191 18.27 10.79 -1.96
C SER A 191 17.72 12.10 -1.37
N GLN A 192 16.94 12.86 -2.15
CA GLN A 192 16.20 14.05 -1.72
C GLN A 192 14.75 13.74 -1.32
N PHE A 193 14.25 12.55 -1.65
CA PHE A 193 12.99 12.00 -1.15
C PHE A 193 13.16 10.52 -0.77
N PRO A 194 13.90 10.22 0.33
CA PRO A 194 14.19 8.85 0.77
C PRO A 194 12.98 8.25 1.51
N TRP A 195 11.86 8.12 0.81
CA TRP A 195 10.53 7.94 1.39
C TRP A 195 10.41 6.70 2.27
N MET A 196 11.02 5.56 1.90
CA MET A 196 11.05 4.35 2.73
C MET A 196 11.78 4.55 4.06
N LYS A 197 12.81 5.40 4.09
CA LYS A 197 13.52 5.77 5.33
C LYS A 197 12.62 6.65 6.19
N ILE A 198 11.98 7.65 5.58
CA ILE A 198 11.01 8.52 6.24
C ILE A 198 9.91 7.69 6.90
N PHE A 199 9.29 6.75 6.18
CA PHE A 199 8.18 5.92 6.67
C PHE A 199 8.60 4.85 7.69
N ARG A 200 9.89 4.55 7.81
CA ARG A 200 10.45 3.61 8.80
C ARG A 200 10.90 4.30 10.10
N GLU A 201 11.36 5.55 10.01
CA GLU A 201 11.99 6.27 11.13
C GLU A 201 11.16 7.45 11.66
N SER A 202 10.10 7.85 10.96
CA SER A 202 9.21 8.96 11.37
C SER A 202 7.98 8.45 12.11
N THR A 203 7.46 9.28 13.02
CA THR A 203 6.14 9.06 13.61
C THR A 203 5.04 9.25 12.56
N VAL A 204 3.88 8.62 12.77
CA VAL A 204 2.70 8.76 11.90
C VAL A 204 2.33 10.22 11.67
N ALA A 205 2.48 11.06 12.72
CA ALA A 205 2.27 12.49 12.62
C ALA A 205 3.17 13.16 11.56
N LYS A 206 4.49 12.90 11.60
CA LYS A 206 5.45 13.50 10.66
C LYS A 206 5.25 13.01 9.22
N MET A 207 5.02 11.70 9.03
CA MET A 207 4.83 11.15 7.68
C MET A 207 3.50 11.55 7.05
N ALA A 208 2.44 11.78 7.85
CA ALA A 208 1.15 12.22 7.34
C ALA A 208 1.20 13.62 6.70
N ASP A 209 2.17 14.46 7.07
CA ASP A 209 2.33 15.81 6.54
C ASP A 209 3.33 15.88 5.38
N ILE A 210 3.89 14.73 4.99
CA ILE A 210 4.77 14.54 3.82
C ILE A 210 3.99 13.80 2.71
N PRO A 211 4.09 14.21 1.43
CA PRO A 211 4.88 15.33 0.89
C PRO A 211 4.15 16.68 0.86
N LEU A 212 2.86 16.74 1.24
CA LEU A 212 2.02 17.91 0.95
C LEU A 212 2.43 19.21 1.65
N SER A 213 3.10 19.16 2.80
CA SER A 213 3.68 20.35 3.46
C SER A 213 4.68 21.15 2.61
N GLN A 214 5.12 20.62 1.46
CA GLN A 214 6.03 21.31 0.54
C GLN A 214 5.31 21.92 -0.68
N ILE A 215 4.02 21.63 -0.89
CA ILE A 215 3.24 22.10 -2.04
C ILE A 215 2.66 23.49 -1.73
N PRO A 216 2.78 24.49 -2.63
CA PRO A 216 2.14 25.78 -2.43
C PRO A 216 0.62 25.67 -2.28
N ASP A 217 0.03 26.35 -1.29
CA ASP A 217 -1.41 26.24 -0.97
C ASP A 217 -2.32 26.53 -2.17
N VAL A 218 -1.93 27.46 -3.05
CA VAL A 218 -2.67 27.79 -4.28
C VAL A 218 -2.67 26.63 -5.28
N VAL A 219 -1.54 25.93 -5.43
CA VAL A 219 -1.41 24.74 -6.29
C VAL A 219 -2.17 23.57 -5.70
N TYR A 220 -2.09 23.39 -4.37
CA TYR A 220 -2.89 22.39 -3.66
C TYR A 220 -4.39 22.64 -3.84
N LYS A 221 -4.86 23.88 -3.65
CA LYS A 221 -6.27 24.27 -3.84
C LYS A 221 -6.76 23.97 -5.26
N THR A 222 -6.07 24.48 -6.28
CA THR A 222 -6.41 24.23 -7.70
C THR A 222 -6.47 22.73 -8.01
N SER A 223 -5.55 21.94 -7.45
CA SER A 223 -5.55 20.48 -7.59
C SER A 223 -6.79 19.84 -6.97
N ILE A 224 -7.11 20.17 -5.71
CA ILE A 224 -8.20 19.50 -5.00
C ILE A 224 -9.58 19.94 -5.49
N ASP A 225 -9.75 21.19 -5.93
CA ASP A 225 -11.03 21.68 -6.46
C ASP A 225 -11.38 21.02 -7.82
N TRP A 226 -10.37 20.61 -8.60
CA TRP A 226 -10.54 19.79 -9.80
C TRP A 226 -10.73 18.29 -9.52
N ILE A 227 -9.97 17.71 -8.57
CA ILE A 227 -10.16 16.32 -8.09
C ILE A 227 -11.59 16.12 -7.57
N ASN A 228 -12.15 17.12 -6.89
CA ASN A 228 -13.49 17.03 -6.30
C ASN A 228 -14.61 16.78 -7.33
N GLN A 229 -14.34 17.02 -8.62
CA GLN A 229 -15.26 16.84 -9.75
C GLN A 229 -15.20 15.44 -10.39
N ARG A 230 -14.19 14.62 -10.05
CA ARG A 230 -14.02 13.27 -10.61
C ARG A 230 -14.90 12.25 -9.88
N SER A 231 -15.26 11.15 -10.54
CA SER A 231 -16.14 10.13 -9.95
C SER A 231 -15.43 9.33 -8.84
N PRO A 232 -16.16 8.85 -7.80
CA PRO A 232 -15.58 8.02 -6.74
C PRO A 232 -14.91 6.74 -7.24
N GLU A 233 -15.45 6.15 -8.31
CA GLU A 233 -14.98 4.90 -8.92
C GLU A 233 -13.63 5.11 -9.61
N VAL A 234 -13.50 6.16 -10.41
CA VAL A 234 -12.25 6.59 -11.07
C VAL A 234 -11.18 6.91 -10.03
N LEU A 235 -11.54 7.65 -8.98
CA LEU A 235 -10.62 7.96 -7.89
C LEU A 235 -10.20 6.69 -7.13
N GLY A 236 -11.08 5.68 -7.00
CA GLY A 236 -10.75 4.39 -6.41
C GLY A 236 -9.74 3.60 -7.25
N SER A 237 -9.97 3.52 -8.56
CA SER A 237 -9.02 2.96 -9.53
C SER A 237 -7.67 3.67 -9.49
N PHE A 238 -7.67 5.01 -9.42
CA PHE A 238 -6.45 5.81 -9.31
C PHE A 238 -5.70 5.60 -7.99
N VAL A 239 -6.40 5.46 -6.86
CA VAL A 239 -5.81 5.13 -5.55
C VAL A 239 -5.12 3.76 -5.60
N LEU A 240 -5.76 2.75 -6.20
CA LEU A 240 -5.17 1.42 -6.41
C LEU A 240 -3.93 1.48 -7.34
N TRP A 241 -4.01 2.23 -8.43
CA TRP A 241 -2.90 2.43 -9.38
C TRP A 241 -1.69 3.15 -8.75
N CYS A 242 -1.93 4.17 -7.92
CA CYS A 242 -0.87 4.84 -7.16
C CYS A 242 -0.23 3.88 -6.14
N LEU A 243 -1.03 3.09 -5.43
CA LEU A 243 -0.52 2.10 -4.48
C LEU A 243 0.33 1.02 -5.17
N ASP A 244 -0.13 0.47 -6.30
CA ASP A 244 0.65 -0.48 -7.11
C ASP A 244 1.98 0.15 -7.60
N SER A 245 1.96 1.42 -7.98
CA SER A 245 3.17 2.16 -8.40
C SER A 245 4.17 2.38 -7.27
N ILE A 246 3.69 2.56 -6.03
CA ILE A 246 4.53 2.66 -4.82
C ILE A 246 5.07 1.27 -4.42
N LEU A 247 4.25 0.22 -4.51
CA LEU A 247 4.66 -1.15 -4.14
C LEU A 247 5.69 -1.74 -5.13
N ALA A 248 5.59 -1.42 -6.42
CA ALA A 248 6.65 -1.74 -7.38
C ALA A 248 8.01 -1.11 -7.00
N ASP A 249 8.01 0.10 -6.43
CA ASP A 249 9.22 0.76 -5.91
C ASP A 249 9.83 -0.05 -4.74
N VAL A 250 8.98 -0.47 -3.79
CA VAL A 250 9.37 -1.34 -2.66
C VAL A 250 10.00 -2.64 -3.14
N GLU A 251 9.39 -3.30 -4.13
CA GLU A 251 9.91 -4.55 -4.69
C GLU A 251 11.29 -4.37 -5.34
N THR A 252 11.49 -3.33 -6.17
CA THR A 252 12.81 -3.06 -6.78
C THR A 252 13.88 -2.76 -5.72
N HIS A 253 13.52 -2.05 -4.65
CA HIS A 253 14.42 -1.76 -3.54
C HIS A 253 14.73 -2.99 -2.69
N ASN A 254 13.76 -3.85 -2.41
CA ASN A 254 13.97 -5.12 -1.70
C ASN A 254 14.92 -6.05 -2.49
N VAL A 255 14.72 -6.19 -3.81
CA VAL A 255 15.62 -6.99 -4.67
C VAL A 255 17.05 -6.41 -4.67
N SER A 256 17.21 -5.08 -4.64
CA SER A 256 18.55 -4.45 -4.60
C SER A 256 19.39 -4.83 -3.37
N SER A 257 18.79 -5.38 -2.31
CA SER A 257 19.49 -5.87 -1.11
C SER A 257 20.09 -7.28 -1.25
N LYS A 258 19.70 -8.06 -2.28
CA LYS A 258 20.16 -9.45 -2.49
C LYS A 258 20.52 -9.71 -3.95
N ALA A 259 21.79 -10.03 -4.18
CA ALA A 259 22.43 -10.38 -5.45
C ALA A 259 22.65 -9.23 -6.46
N SER A 260 23.92 -8.96 -6.73
CA SER A 260 24.38 -8.02 -7.75
C SER A 260 24.43 -8.67 -9.15
N LYS A 261 23.43 -8.42 -10.00
CA LYS A 261 23.53 -8.59 -11.47
C LYS A 261 22.52 -7.73 -12.23
N LYS A 262 22.94 -7.21 -13.39
CA LYS A 262 22.08 -6.44 -14.31
C LYS A 262 21.07 -7.34 -15.01
N VAL A 263 19.81 -6.97 -14.98
CA VAL A 263 18.83 -7.21 -16.06
C VAL A 263 18.13 -5.88 -16.35
N VAL A 264 17.74 -5.64 -17.60
CA VAL A 264 17.19 -4.34 -18.04
C VAL A 264 15.66 -4.41 -18.12
N GLN A 265 14.99 -3.78 -17.16
CA GLN A 265 13.65 -3.23 -17.36
C GLN A 265 13.47 -2.00 -16.48
N GLN A 266 13.85 -0.83 -17.02
CA GLN A 266 13.82 0.43 -16.29
C GLN A 266 12.38 0.98 -16.26
N ALA A 267 11.57 0.49 -15.32
CA ALA A 267 10.43 1.26 -14.83
C ALA A 267 10.95 2.64 -14.38
N SER A 268 10.39 3.71 -14.95
CA SER A 268 10.98 5.04 -14.84
C SER A 268 10.66 5.64 -13.47
N SER A 269 11.60 5.53 -12.51
CA SER A 269 11.58 6.18 -11.19
C SER A 269 11.73 7.71 -11.24
N LYS A 270 11.10 8.35 -12.23
CA LYS A 270 10.91 9.80 -12.32
C LYS A 270 9.76 10.20 -11.40
N SER A 271 10.14 10.51 -10.16
CA SER A 271 9.29 11.08 -9.12
C SER A 271 8.21 10.16 -8.53
N GLN A 272 8.63 9.34 -7.56
CA GLN A 272 7.71 8.83 -6.53
C GLN A 272 7.02 9.98 -5.76
N VAL A 273 7.69 11.15 -5.63
CA VAL A 273 7.11 12.37 -5.03
C VAL A 273 5.76 12.69 -5.66
N ALA A 274 5.64 12.61 -6.99
CA ALA A 274 4.41 12.92 -7.72
C ALA A 274 3.27 11.96 -7.38
N ILE A 275 3.56 10.65 -7.27
CA ILE A 275 2.58 9.64 -6.88
C ILE A 275 2.10 9.89 -5.44
N PHE A 276 3.02 10.13 -4.49
CA PHE A 276 2.67 10.46 -3.12
C PHE A 276 1.91 11.81 -2.98
N VAL A 277 2.23 12.82 -3.80
CA VAL A 277 1.50 14.11 -3.85
C VAL A 277 0.07 13.91 -4.35
N ALA A 278 -0.10 13.30 -5.52
CA ALA A 278 -1.42 13.10 -6.13
C ALA A 278 -2.31 12.18 -5.28
N LEU A 279 -1.75 11.08 -4.74
CA LEU A 279 -2.47 10.17 -3.86
C LEU A 279 -2.91 10.86 -2.55
N ALA A 280 -2.05 11.68 -1.94
CA ALA A 280 -2.42 12.43 -0.74
C ALA A 280 -3.51 13.49 -1.01
N MET A 281 -3.44 14.19 -2.15
CA MET A 281 -4.49 15.14 -2.56
C MET A 281 -5.85 14.45 -2.73
N VAL A 282 -5.89 13.29 -3.39
CA VAL A 282 -7.13 12.52 -3.57
C VAL A 282 -7.67 12.04 -2.22
N LEU A 283 -6.84 11.42 -1.37
CA LEU A 283 -7.27 10.88 -0.08
C LEU A 283 -7.73 11.98 0.91
N ARG A 284 -7.14 13.19 0.86
CA ARG A 284 -7.62 14.33 1.67
C ARG A 284 -8.89 14.98 1.11
N ARG A 285 -9.09 15.02 -0.21
CA ARG A 285 -10.22 15.71 -0.86
C ARG A 285 -11.49 14.87 -0.92
N LYS A 286 -11.34 13.55 -1.08
CA LYS A 286 -12.42 12.55 -1.20
C LYS A 286 -12.06 11.31 -0.35
N PRO A 287 -11.99 11.42 0.99
CA PRO A 287 -11.58 10.31 1.84
C PRO A 287 -12.45 9.06 1.65
N ASP A 288 -13.74 9.21 1.33
CA ASP A 288 -14.68 8.12 1.06
C ASP A 288 -14.23 7.10 0.01
N VAL A 289 -13.42 7.54 -0.95
CA VAL A 289 -12.83 6.69 -1.98
C VAL A 289 -12.02 5.55 -1.35
N LEU A 290 -11.34 5.82 -0.24
CA LEU A 290 -10.60 4.80 0.49
C LEU A 290 -11.52 3.66 0.94
N ILE A 291 -12.75 3.95 1.39
CA ILE A 291 -13.72 2.93 1.86
C ILE A 291 -14.05 1.92 0.76
N GLY A 292 -14.09 2.37 -0.51
CA GLY A 292 -14.26 1.49 -1.68
C GLY A 292 -13.05 0.60 -1.95
N VAL A 293 -11.86 1.09 -1.62
CA VAL A 293 -10.57 0.39 -1.80
C VAL A 293 -10.27 -0.61 -0.67
N LEU A 294 -10.75 -0.38 0.55
CA LEU A 294 -10.46 -1.22 1.73
C LEU A 294 -10.67 -2.74 1.55
N PRO A 295 -11.76 -3.25 0.92
CA PRO A 295 -11.92 -4.70 0.69
C PRO A 295 -10.76 -5.29 -0.09
N ALA A 296 -10.34 -4.63 -1.18
CA ALA A 296 -9.20 -5.08 -1.98
C ALA A 296 -7.90 -5.13 -1.17
N LEU A 297 -7.67 -4.16 -0.27
CA LEU A 297 -6.49 -4.14 0.63
C LEU A 297 -6.45 -5.33 1.60
N ARG A 298 -7.61 -5.82 2.04
CA ARG A 298 -7.73 -6.97 2.95
C ARG A 298 -7.67 -8.30 2.21
N GLU A 299 -8.37 -8.41 1.08
CA GLU A 299 -8.62 -9.67 0.39
C GLU A 299 -7.51 -10.03 -0.60
N ASN A 300 -6.79 -9.05 -1.15
CA ASN A 300 -5.71 -9.30 -2.10
C ASN A 300 -4.33 -9.35 -1.41
N ALA A 301 -3.69 -10.51 -1.44
CA ALA A 301 -2.35 -10.74 -0.90
C ALA A 301 -1.28 -9.77 -1.45
N LYS A 302 -1.47 -9.15 -2.63
CA LYS A 302 -0.54 -8.14 -3.15
C LYS A 302 -0.42 -6.90 -2.26
N TYR A 303 -1.47 -6.56 -1.51
CA TYR A 303 -1.46 -5.44 -0.57
C TYR A 303 -1.11 -5.83 0.88
N GLN A 304 -1.16 -7.13 1.20
CA GLN A 304 -0.72 -7.65 2.50
C GLN A 304 0.82 -7.72 2.58
N GLY A 305 1.39 -7.31 3.71
CA GLY A 305 2.83 -7.35 3.98
C GLY A 305 3.26 -6.43 5.12
N GLN A 306 4.29 -6.82 5.89
CA GLN A 306 4.83 -5.98 6.97
C GLN A 306 5.64 -4.79 6.43
N ASP A 307 6.24 -4.98 5.25
CA ASP A 307 6.89 -3.98 4.41
C ASP A 307 5.91 -2.95 3.80
N LYS A 308 4.67 -3.37 3.56
CA LYS A 308 3.61 -2.55 2.93
C LYS A 308 2.79 -1.76 3.94
N LEU A 309 2.70 -2.27 5.18
CA LEU A 309 1.93 -1.66 6.26
C LEU A 309 2.18 -0.15 6.47
N PRO A 310 3.43 0.39 6.45
CA PRO A 310 3.65 1.82 6.61
C PRO A 310 2.97 2.67 5.51
N VAL A 311 2.87 2.15 4.27
CA VAL A 311 2.17 2.83 3.17
C VAL A 311 0.66 2.82 3.42
N ILE A 312 0.09 1.70 3.86
CA ILE A 312 -1.34 1.60 4.18
C ILE A 312 -1.72 2.51 5.37
N VAL A 313 -0.88 2.55 6.41
CA VAL A 313 -1.06 3.48 7.55
C VAL A 313 -0.93 4.93 7.10
N TRP A 314 0.02 5.25 6.20
CA TRP A 314 0.13 6.60 5.61
C TRP A 314 -1.11 6.98 4.79
N MET A 315 -1.67 6.08 3.97
CA MET A 315 -2.90 6.33 3.22
C MET A 315 -4.08 6.63 4.14
N ILE A 316 -4.25 5.86 5.22
CA ILE A 316 -5.29 6.10 6.23
C ILE A 316 -5.02 7.41 6.99
N ALA A 317 -3.76 7.79 7.20
CA ALA A 317 -3.37 9.07 7.79
C ALA A 317 -3.60 10.28 6.87
N GLN A 318 -3.66 10.09 5.54
CA GLN A 318 -4.13 11.12 4.61
C GLN A 318 -5.65 11.23 4.64
N ALA A 319 -6.37 10.10 4.57
CA ALA A 319 -7.82 10.08 4.64
C ALA A 319 -8.35 10.68 5.96
N SER A 320 -7.68 10.43 7.09
CA SER A 320 -8.06 11.01 8.38
C SER A 320 -7.84 12.53 8.50
N GLN A 321 -7.03 13.14 7.63
CA GLN A 321 -6.93 14.61 7.52
C GLN A 321 -8.04 15.22 6.66
N GLY A 322 -8.64 14.44 5.74
CA GLY A 322 -9.87 14.81 5.07
C GLY A 322 -11.08 14.64 6.00
N GLU A 323 -11.21 13.46 6.61
CA GLU A 323 -12.30 13.13 7.52
C GLU A 323 -11.90 12.09 8.60
N LEU A 324 -12.04 12.48 9.87
CA LEU A 324 -11.70 11.62 11.01
C LEU A 324 -12.50 10.31 11.05
N ALA A 325 -13.77 10.33 10.63
CA ALA A 325 -14.63 9.15 10.68
C ALA A 325 -14.21 8.09 9.66
N VAL A 326 -13.91 8.47 8.41
CA VAL A 326 -13.28 7.57 7.42
C VAL A 326 -11.93 7.06 7.93
N GLY A 327 -11.13 7.91 8.57
CA GLY A 327 -9.88 7.53 9.22
C GLY A 327 -10.04 6.42 10.25
N LEU A 328 -10.95 6.61 11.22
CA LEU A 328 -11.20 5.63 12.28
C LEU A 328 -11.83 4.34 11.72
N TYR A 329 -12.81 4.45 10.82
CA TYR A 329 -13.40 3.31 10.12
C TYR A 329 -12.29 2.47 9.47
N SER A 330 -11.40 3.12 8.72
CA SER A 330 -10.31 2.45 8.00
C SER A 330 -9.30 1.80 8.95
N TRP A 331 -9.03 2.41 10.10
CA TRP A 331 -8.22 1.79 11.14
C TRP A 331 -8.90 0.55 11.74
N ALA A 332 -10.18 0.65 12.14
CA ALA A 332 -10.90 -0.41 12.81
C ALA A 332 -11.16 -1.64 11.92
N HIS A 333 -11.40 -1.46 10.62
CA HIS A 333 -11.72 -2.55 9.69
C HIS A 333 -10.50 -3.24 9.07
N ASN A 334 -9.32 -2.60 9.07
CA ASN A 334 -8.15 -3.13 8.35
C ASN A 334 -6.88 -3.25 9.20
N LEU A 335 -6.68 -2.35 10.17
CA LEU A 335 -5.44 -2.31 10.96
C LEU A 335 -5.61 -3.00 12.31
N LEU A 336 -6.70 -2.74 13.03
CA LEU A 336 -6.99 -3.40 14.31
C LEU A 336 -7.02 -4.95 14.21
N PRO A 337 -7.57 -5.59 13.15
CA PRO A 337 -7.48 -7.04 12.98
C PRO A 337 -6.04 -7.56 12.87
N ILE A 338 -5.10 -6.76 12.34
CA ILE A 338 -3.67 -7.12 12.31
C ILE A 338 -3.12 -7.16 13.73
N VAL A 339 -3.55 -6.25 14.61
CA VAL A 339 -3.06 -6.17 16.00
C VAL A 339 -3.65 -7.25 16.91
N GLY A 340 -4.92 -7.62 16.71
CA GLY A 340 -5.53 -8.79 17.33
C GLY A 340 -5.01 -10.13 16.80
N GLY A 341 -4.30 -10.13 15.66
CA GLY A 341 -3.70 -11.31 15.06
C GLY A 341 -2.43 -11.78 15.75
N LYS A 342 -2.24 -13.10 15.83
CA LYS A 342 -1.08 -13.78 16.46
C LYS A 342 0.29 -13.31 15.93
N ASN A 343 0.33 -12.78 14.71
CA ASN A 343 1.57 -12.43 13.99
C ASN A 343 1.88 -10.91 14.03
N CYS A 344 1.25 -10.14 14.92
CA CYS A 344 1.54 -8.72 15.05
C CYS A 344 2.89 -8.48 15.76
N ASN A 345 3.90 -8.02 15.01
CA ASN A 345 5.18 -7.61 15.60
C ASN A 345 5.07 -6.22 16.30
N PRO A 346 6.01 -5.87 17.21
CA PRO A 346 5.93 -4.63 17.99
C PRO A 346 5.95 -3.34 17.17
N GLN A 347 6.66 -3.29 16.04
CA GLN A 347 6.73 -2.10 15.17
C GLN A 347 5.39 -1.86 14.46
N SER A 348 4.79 -2.95 13.96
CA SER A 348 3.47 -2.91 13.32
C SER A 348 2.38 -2.55 14.33
N ARG A 349 2.46 -3.04 15.58
CA ARG A 349 1.56 -2.61 16.66
C ARG A 349 1.73 -1.13 17.00
N ASP A 350 2.97 -0.65 17.09
CA ASP A 350 3.29 0.74 17.41
C ASP A 350 2.77 1.73 16.37
N ILE A 351 3.05 1.51 15.08
CA ILE A 351 2.63 2.42 14.00
C ILE A 351 1.10 2.41 13.81
N ILE A 352 0.43 1.28 14.08
CA ILE A 352 -1.04 1.20 14.09
C ILE A 352 -1.64 1.96 15.29
N LEU A 353 -1.02 1.92 16.47
CA LEU A 353 -1.44 2.72 17.63
C LEU A 353 -1.23 4.22 17.41
N GLN A 354 -0.05 4.63 16.91
CA GLN A 354 0.25 6.04 16.61
C GLN A 354 -0.79 6.70 15.68
N LEU A 355 -1.39 5.93 14.76
CA LEU A 355 -2.43 6.42 13.87
C LEU A 355 -3.75 6.73 14.61
N VAL A 356 -4.27 5.79 15.40
CA VAL A 356 -5.51 6.02 16.16
C VAL A 356 -5.31 7.07 17.25
N GLU A 357 -4.13 7.14 17.86
CA GLU A 357 -3.75 8.22 18.77
C GLU A 357 -3.79 9.60 18.10
N ARG A 358 -3.26 9.75 16.87
CA ARG A 358 -3.39 11.00 16.09
C ARG A 358 -4.84 11.33 15.74
N ILE A 359 -5.67 10.34 15.40
CA ILE A 359 -7.09 10.53 15.09
C ILE A 359 -7.86 11.02 16.33
N LEU A 360 -7.65 10.38 17.49
CA LEU A 360 -8.33 10.72 18.74
C LEU A 360 -7.81 11.99 19.40
N SER A 361 -6.56 12.37 19.15
CA SER A 361 -5.97 13.64 19.61
C SER A 361 -6.39 14.86 18.77
N SER A 362 -7.16 14.65 17.69
CA SER A 362 -7.63 15.76 16.83
C SER A 362 -8.66 16.63 17.56
N PRO A 363 -8.67 17.97 17.37
CA PRO A 363 -9.67 18.85 17.99
C PRO A 363 -11.10 18.39 17.72
N LYS A 364 -11.90 18.25 18.79
CA LYS A 364 -13.29 17.75 18.77
C LYS A 364 -13.46 16.29 18.28
N ALA A 365 -12.39 15.49 18.18
CA ALA A 365 -12.44 14.11 17.66
C ALA A 365 -13.56 13.27 18.27
N ARG A 366 -13.69 13.22 19.61
CA ARG A 366 -14.77 12.49 20.30
C ARG A 366 -16.16 12.86 19.77
N THR A 367 -16.48 14.16 19.70
CA THR A 367 -17.78 14.64 19.20
C THR A 367 -18.01 14.29 17.72
N ILE A 368 -16.96 14.39 16.89
CA ILE A 368 -17.03 14.07 15.46
C ILE A 368 -17.24 12.57 15.24
N LEU A 369 -16.52 11.72 15.99
CA LEU A 369 -16.51 10.28 15.82
C LEU A 369 -17.75 9.60 16.42
N VAL A 370 -18.25 10.06 17.57
CA VAL A 370 -19.47 9.51 18.20
C VAL A 370 -20.73 9.80 17.35
N ASN A 371 -20.72 10.89 16.59
CA ASN A 371 -21.79 11.23 15.64
C ASN A 371 -21.44 10.87 14.17
N GLY A 372 -20.29 10.27 13.93
CA GLY A 372 -19.76 10.03 12.59
C GLY A 372 -20.33 8.77 11.94
N ALA A 373 -20.71 8.86 10.67
CA ALA A 373 -21.23 7.75 9.89
C ALA A 373 -20.62 7.77 8.48
N VAL A 374 -19.96 6.68 8.11
CA VAL A 374 -19.17 6.56 6.86
C VAL A 374 -19.98 5.91 5.74
N ARG A 375 -20.88 4.96 6.07
CA ARG A 375 -21.87 4.40 5.15
C ARG A 375 -23.16 4.05 5.89
N LYS A 376 -24.29 4.09 5.19
CA LYS A 376 -25.62 3.79 5.76
C LYS A 376 -25.69 2.33 6.26
N GLY A 377 -25.66 2.16 7.58
CA GLY A 377 -25.76 0.86 8.25
C GLY A 377 -24.41 0.25 8.67
N GLU A 378 -23.28 0.83 8.24
CA GLU A 378 -21.95 0.45 8.71
C GLU A 378 -21.53 1.33 9.90
N ARG A 379 -20.81 0.76 10.87
CA ARG A 379 -20.30 1.48 12.06
C ARG A 379 -18.85 1.86 11.88
N LEU A 380 -18.37 2.92 12.55
CA LEU A 380 -16.93 3.24 12.56
C LEU A 380 -16.13 2.16 13.29
N VAL A 381 -16.65 1.69 14.43
CA VAL A 381 -16.10 0.58 15.22
C VAL A 381 -17.15 -0.55 15.26
N PRO A 382 -16.99 -1.65 14.52
CA PRO A 382 -17.93 -2.78 14.53
C PRO A 382 -17.82 -3.62 15.81
N PRO A 383 -18.81 -4.48 16.13
CA PRO A 383 -18.77 -5.35 17.32
C PRO A 383 -17.50 -6.20 17.45
N SER A 384 -16.97 -6.75 16.35
CA SER A 384 -15.72 -7.50 16.33
C SER A 384 -14.48 -6.65 16.65
N ALA A 385 -14.50 -5.36 16.33
CA ALA A 385 -13.47 -4.41 16.75
C ALA A 385 -13.57 -4.11 18.25
N LEU A 386 -14.78 -3.97 18.80
CA LEU A 386 -14.97 -3.81 20.25
C LEU A 386 -14.54 -5.08 21.02
N GLU A 387 -14.86 -6.27 20.53
CA GLU A 387 -14.39 -7.55 21.07
C GLU A 387 -12.86 -7.64 21.08
N THR A 388 -12.21 -7.19 20.00
CA THR A 388 -10.75 -7.14 19.88
C THR A 388 -10.13 -6.11 20.82
N LEU A 389 -10.75 -4.93 20.95
CA LEU A 389 -10.32 -3.87 21.87
C LEU A 389 -10.38 -4.32 23.33
N LEU A 390 -11.44 -5.03 23.75
CA LEU A 390 -11.56 -5.60 25.09
C LEU A 390 -10.36 -6.51 25.44
N ARG A 391 -10.04 -7.47 24.56
CA ARG A 391 -8.88 -8.37 24.75
C ARG A 391 -7.52 -7.65 24.77
N LEU A 392 -7.38 -6.56 24.01
CA LEU A 392 -6.13 -5.79 23.95
C LEU A 392 -5.97 -4.79 25.11
N THR A 393 -7.08 -4.37 25.71
CA THR A 393 -7.12 -3.42 26.84
C THR A 393 -7.01 -4.13 28.18
N PHE A 394 -7.70 -5.26 28.34
CA PHE A 394 -7.77 -6.02 29.60
C PHE A 394 -7.18 -7.45 29.46
N PRO A 395 -5.91 -7.61 29.04
CA PRO A 395 -5.26 -8.91 29.04
C PRO A 395 -4.94 -9.35 30.48
N THR A 396 -4.70 -10.66 30.67
CA THR A 396 -4.20 -11.18 31.95
C THR A 396 -2.89 -10.49 32.37
N SER A 397 -2.62 -10.42 33.67
CA SER A 397 -1.46 -9.69 34.21
C SER A 397 -0.11 -10.11 33.61
N SER A 398 0.05 -11.39 33.25
CA SER A 398 1.26 -11.94 32.60
C SER A 398 1.36 -11.64 31.10
N ALA A 399 0.28 -11.18 30.47
CA ALA A 399 0.21 -10.80 29.06
C ALA A 399 0.16 -9.27 28.85
N ARG A 400 0.14 -8.46 29.92
CA ARG A 400 0.29 -7.00 29.84
C ARG A 400 1.64 -6.62 29.23
N VAL A 401 1.63 -5.63 28.34
CA VAL A 401 2.82 -5.09 27.65
C VAL A 401 2.73 -3.57 27.59
N LYS A 402 3.83 -2.87 27.24
CA LYS A 402 3.82 -1.40 27.07
C LYS A 402 2.76 -0.86 26.08
N ALA A 403 2.22 -1.71 25.20
CA ALA A 403 1.12 -1.35 24.32
C ALA A 403 -0.26 -1.37 25.02
N THR A 404 -0.42 -2.09 26.13
CA THR A 404 -1.68 -2.19 26.91
C THR A 404 -2.08 -0.83 27.48
N GLU A 405 -1.14 -0.08 28.06
CA GLU A 405 -1.35 1.29 28.56
C GLU A 405 -1.90 2.24 27.49
N ARG A 406 -1.48 2.04 26.24
CA ARG A 406 -1.95 2.82 25.08
C ARG A 406 -3.34 2.39 24.63
N PHE A 407 -3.67 1.09 24.73
CA PHE A 407 -5.04 0.61 24.55
C PHE A 407 -5.97 1.17 25.64
N GLU A 408 -5.55 1.14 26.91
CA GLU A 408 -6.30 1.71 28.05
C GLU A 408 -6.58 3.21 27.86
N ALA A 409 -5.63 3.98 27.31
CA ALA A 409 -5.84 5.40 27.01
C ALA A 409 -6.86 5.67 25.89
N ILE A 410 -6.85 4.88 24.80
CA ILE A 410 -7.78 5.08 23.67
C ILE A 410 -9.14 4.40 23.86
N TYR A 411 -9.20 3.35 24.68
CA TYR A 411 -10.35 2.46 24.82
C TYR A 411 -11.66 3.17 25.18
N PRO A 412 -11.73 4.10 26.15
CA PRO A 412 -13.00 4.74 26.53
C PRO A 412 -13.70 5.44 25.35
N THR A 413 -12.94 6.13 24.50
CA THR A 413 -13.51 6.82 23.33
C THR A 413 -13.90 5.82 22.24
N LEU A 414 -13.10 4.77 22.02
CA LEU A 414 -13.43 3.73 21.03
C LEU A 414 -14.65 2.88 21.45
N LYS A 415 -14.81 2.61 22.75
CA LYS A 415 -16.02 2.01 23.33
C LYS A 415 -17.23 2.89 23.05
N GLU A 416 -17.16 4.19 23.36
CA GLU A 416 -18.27 5.11 23.12
C GLU A 416 -18.68 5.15 21.64
N VAL A 417 -17.72 5.23 20.71
CA VAL A 417 -17.99 5.19 19.26
C VAL A 417 -18.58 3.84 18.81
N ALA A 418 -18.15 2.72 19.40
CA ALA A 418 -18.71 1.40 19.10
C ALA A 418 -20.17 1.26 19.55
N LEU A 419 -20.51 1.85 20.70
CA LEU A 419 -21.84 1.82 21.32
C LEU A 419 -22.78 2.93 20.82
N ALA A 420 -22.28 3.92 20.08
CA ALA A 420 -23.04 5.07 19.60
C ALA A 420 -24.20 4.72 18.65
N GLY A 421 -25.14 5.66 18.48
CA GLY A 421 -26.29 5.55 17.55
C GLY A 421 -27.64 5.55 18.26
N VAL A 422 -28.72 5.53 17.47
CA VAL A 422 -30.10 5.72 17.97
C VAL A 422 -30.60 4.49 18.73
N PRO A 423 -30.94 4.60 20.05
CA PRO A 423 -31.48 3.50 20.84
C PRO A 423 -32.79 2.94 20.27
N GLY A 424 -33.04 1.65 20.50
CA GLY A 424 -34.26 0.95 20.04
C GLY A 424 -34.40 0.77 18.51
N SER A 425 -33.57 1.43 17.70
CA SER A 425 -33.57 1.29 16.23
C SER A 425 -33.24 -0.14 15.80
N LYS A 426 -33.77 -0.58 14.64
CA LYS A 426 -33.56 -1.96 14.13
C LYS A 426 -32.07 -2.35 14.07
N ALA A 427 -31.21 -1.43 13.61
CA ALA A 427 -29.76 -1.62 13.55
C ALA A 427 -29.12 -1.69 14.95
N MET A 428 -29.58 -0.89 15.91
CA MET A 428 -29.08 -0.96 17.28
C MET A 428 -29.44 -2.30 17.94
N LYS A 429 -30.68 -2.80 17.78
CA LYS A 429 -31.11 -4.10 18.32
C LYS A 429 -30.28 -5.27 17.80
N GLN A 430 -29.93 -5.26 16.51
CA GLN A 430 -29.06 -6.28 15.92
C GLN A 430 -27.63 -6.21 16.48
N VAL A 431 -27.11 -5.00 16.67
CA VAL A 431 -25.77 -4.76 17.20
C VAL A 431 -25.66 -5.12 18.68
N SER A 432 -26.66 -4.76 19.50
CA SER A 432 -26.66 -5.12 20.92
C SER A 432 -26.71 -6.64 21.13
N LEU A 433 -27.41 -7.39 20.26
CA LEU A 433 -27.36 -8.87 20.26
C LEU A 433 -25.97 -9.42 19.89
N GLN A 434 -25.28 -8.84 18.92
CA GLN A 434 -23.91 -9.23 18.56
C GLN A 434 -22.92 -8.93 19.69
N ILE A 435 -23.02 -7.76 20.32
CA ILE A 435 -22.16 -7.34 21.44
C ILE A 435 -22.42 -8.20 22.69
N LEU A 436 -23.69 -8.45 23.03
CA LEU A 436 -24.10 -9.34 24.11
C LEU A 436 -23.44 -10.73 24.00
N SER A 437 -23.32 -11.25 22.76
CA SER A 437 -22.81 -12.59 22.48
C SER A 437 -21.32 -12.80 22.79
N PHE A 438 -20.52 -11.73 22.92
CA PHE A 438 -19.17 -11.80 23.51
C PHE A 438 -19.11 -11.23 24.93
N ALA A 439 -19.94 -10.22 25.26
CA ALA A 439 -19.97 -9.63 26.61
C ALA A 439 -20.33 -10.67 27.69
N ILE A 440 -21.28 -11.58 27.41
CA ILE A 440 -21.58 -12.71 28.30
C ILE A 440 -20.33 -13.58 28.54
N LYS A 441 -19.58 -13.91 27.48
CA LYS A 441 -18.40 -14.79 27.58
C LYS A 441 -17.30 -14.14 28.41
N PHE A 442 -17.01 -12.86 28.16
CA PHE A 442 -15.99 -12.10 28.89
C PHE A 442 -16.39 -11.84 30.35
N ALA A 443 -17.67 -11.66 30.67
CA ALA A 443 -18.15 -11.54 32.05
C ALA A 443 -17.93 -12.83 32.88
N GLY A 444 -17.72 -13.98 32.22
CA GLY A 444 -17.36 -15.26 32.83
C GLY A 444 -15.86 -15.61 32.80
N GLU A 445 -14.98 -14.71 32.35
CA GLU A 445 -13.53 -14.93 32.39
C GLU A 445 -12.93 -14.65 33.79
N SER A 446 -11.75 -15.19 34.06
CA SER A 446 -11.05 -15.06 35.35
C SER A 446 -10.23 -13.77 35.50
N THR A 447 -10.37 -12.81 34.57
CA THR A 447 -9.67 -11.51 34.61
C THR A 447 -10.63 -10.44 35.13
N PRO A 448 -10.51 -9.96 36.38
CA PRO A 448 -11.55 -9.14 37.01
C PRO A 448 -11.91 -7.86 36.24
N ASP A 449 -10.92 -7.15 35.69
CA ASP A 449 -11.14 -5.89 34.97
C ASP A 449 -11.91 -6.10 33.66
N LEU A 450 -11.56 -7.16 32.91
CA LEU A 450 -12.28 -7.58 31.70
C LEU A 450 -13.72 -7.98 32.03
N SER A 451 -13.92 -8.76 33.11
CA SER A 451 -15.24 -9.25 33.51
C SER A 451 -16.15 -8.13 33.99
N ASN A 452 -15.60 -7.15 34.72
CA ASN A 452 -16.32 -5.96 35.18
C ASN A 452 -16.75 -5.04 34.01
N GLU A 453 -15.85 -4.75 33.06
CA GLU A 453 -16.19 -3.97 31.86
C GLU A 453 -17.18 -4.73 30.97
N ALA A 454 -16.99 -6.04 30.78
CA ALA A 454 -17.91 -6.88 30.03
C ALA A 454 -19.31 -6.95 30.66
N ALA A 455 -19.41 -6.97 32.00
CA ALA A 455 -20.68 -6.86 32.71
C ALA A 455 -21.34 -5.49 32.47
N GLY A 456 -20.57 -4.39 32.48
CA GLY A 456 -21.07 -3.06 32.12
C GLY A 456 -21.64 -3.00 30.69
N ILE A 457 -20.93 -3.60 29.72
CA ILE A 457 -21.39 -3.69 28.32
C ILE A 457 -22.61 -4.62 28.19
N PHE A 458 -22.66 -5.73 28.94
CA PHE A 458 -23.83 -6.62 29.01
C PHE A 458 -25.08 -5.88 29.50
N ILE A 459 -24.96 -5.10 30.58
CA ILE A 459 -26.05 -4.27 31.12
C ILE A 459 -26.49 -3.24 30.07
N TRP A 460 -25.55 -2.56 29.41
CA TRP A 460 -25.87 -1.66 28.31
C TRP A 460 -26.67 -2.37 27.20
N CYS A 461 -26.29 -3.58 26.77
CA CYS A 461 -27.03 -4.33 25.76
C CYS A 461 -28.49 -4.60 26.14
N LEU A 462 -28.77 -4.90 27.42
CA LEU A 462 -30.15 -5.08 27.91
C LEU A 462 -30.99 -3.80 27.76
N THR A 463 -30.41 -2.61 27.98
CA THR A 463 -31.12 -1.33 27.78
C THR A 463 -31.49 -1.05 26.32
N GLN A 464 -30.81 -1.66 25.34
CA GLN A 464 -31.03 -1.40 23.92
C GLN A 464 -32.12 -2.27 23.28
N SER A 465 -32.38 -3.48 23.83
CA SER A 465 -33.45 -4.34 23.33
C SER A 465 -33.89 -5.40 24.34
N ALA A 466 -35.22 -5.55 24.51
CA ALA A 466 -35.82 -6.69 25.21
C ALA A 466 -35.47 -8.05 24.57
N ASP A 467 -35.04 -8.07 23.30
CA ASP A 467 -34.55 -9.30 22.65
C ASP A 467 -33.19 -9.75 23.19
N CYS A 468 -32.37 -8.83 23.73
CA CYS A 468 -31.14 -9.18 24.43
C CYS A 468 -31.42 -9.95 25.73
N TYR A 469 -32.49 -9.59 26.45
CA TYR A 469 -32.94 -10.35 27.62
C TYR A 469 -33.36 -11.77 27.25
N LYS A 470 -34.16 -11.96 26.18
CA LYS A 470 -34.54 -13.28 25.67
C LYS A 470 -33.33 -14.13 25.29
N HIS A 471 -32.36 -13.52 24.60
CA HIS A 471 -31.12 -14.19 24.19
C HIS A 471 -30.26 -14.60 25.40
N TRP A 472 -30.14 -13.74 26.41
CA TRP A 472 -29.47 -14.07 27.66
C TRP A 472 -30.16 -15.22 28.40
N VAL A 473 -31.49 -15.17 28.59
CA VAL A 473 -32.27 -16.24 29.23
C VAL A 473 -32.09 -17.58 28.48
N SER A 474 -32.12 -17.57 27.15
CA SER A 474 -31.87 -18.77 26.34
C SER A 474 -30.45 -19.33 26.54
N TYR A 475 -29.43 -18.47 26.55
CA TYR A 475 -28.04 -18.87 26.81
C TYR A 475 -27.84 -19.40 28.24
N SER A 476 -28.45 -18.76 29.24
CA SER A 476 -28.41 -19.19 30.64
C SER A 476 -29.10 -20.55 30.82
N HIS A 477 -30.26 -20.79 30.20
CA HIS A 477 -30.87 -22.13 30.23
C HIS A 477 -29.98 -23.21 29.60
N GLN A 478 -29.14 -22.88 28.62
CA GLN A 478 -28.17 -23.83 28.05
C GLN A 478 -26.93 -24.04 28.93
N THR A 479 -26.47 -23.01 29.65
CA THR A 479 -25.25 -23.07 30.49
C THR A 479 -25.50 -23.49 31.94
N LEU A 480 -26.71 -23.33 32.47
CA LEU A 480 -27.08 -23.79 33.82
C LEU A 480 -27.11 -25.33 33.95
N TYR A 481 -27.20 -26.07 32.84
CA TYR A 481 -26.98 -27.52 32.80
C TYR A 481 -25.49 -27.90 32.68
N ALA A 482 -24.55 -26.94 32.65
CA ALA A 482 -23.14 -27.19 32.33
C ALA A 482 -22.13 -26.64 33.36
N ASP A 483 -22.33 -25.45 33.94
CA ASP A 483 -21.41 -24.89 34.95
C ASP A 483 -22.11 -23.93 35.94
N THR A 484 -21.83 -24.09 37.23
CA THR A 484 -22.46 -23.31 38.31
C THR A 484 -21.74 -22.01 38.65
N ARG A 485 -20.54 -21.77 38.10
CA ARG A 485 -19.67 -20.62 38.47
C ARG A 485 -20.24 -19.23 38.16
N TRP A 486 -21.23 -19.13 37.28
CA TRP A 486 -21.84 -17.86 36.85
C TRP A 486 -22.40 -17.00 38.00
N PHE A 487 -22.92 -17.61 39.06
CA PHE A 487 -23.54 -16.88 40.18
C PHE A 487 -22.54 -16.19 41.13
N LEU A 488 -21.23 -16.44 40.99
CA LEU A 488 -20.21 -15.87 41.88
C LEU A 488 -19.65 -14.51 41.42
N HIS A 489 -19.90 -14.12 40.16
CA HIS A 489 -19.29 -12.92 39.55
C HIS A 489 -20.28 -11.81 39.19
N PHE A 490 -21.59 -12.07 39.19
CA PHE A 490 -22.59 -11.01 39.14
C PHE A 490 -22.96 -10.56 40.56
N PRO A 491 -22.76 -9.28 40.94
CA PRO A 491 -23.34 -8.75 42.17
C PRO A 491 -24.87 -8.85 42.08
N LEU A 492 -25.52 -9.21 43.19
CA LEU A 492 -26.97 -9.44 43.26
C LEU A 492 -27.75 -8.26 42.66
N TRP A 493 -28.47 -8.51 41.57
CA TRP A 493 -29.30 -7.52 40.89
C TRP A 493 -30.41 -7.05 41.85
N PRO A 494 -30.52 -5.75 42.17
CA PRO A 494 -31.62 -5.25 42.99
C PRO A 494 -32.94 -5.44 42.25
N ALA A 495 -33.93 -6.04 42.91
CA ALA A 495 -35.25 -6.23 42.31
C ALA A 495 -35.90 -4.88 41.95
N MET A 496 -36.41 -4.79 40.72
CA MET A 496 -37.30 -3.75 40.19
C MET A 496 -38.45 -4.45 39.46
#